data_AF-A0A813IMA7-F1
#
_entry.id   AF-A0A813IMA7-F1
#
_cell.length_a   1.000
_cell.length_b   1.000
_cell.length_c   1.000
_cell.angle_alpha   90.00
_cell.angle_beta   90.00
_cell.angle_gamma   90.00
#
_symmetry.space_group_name_H-M   'P 1'
#
loop_
_entity.id
_entity.type
_entity.pdbx_description
1 polymer ?
#
loop_
_entity_poly.entity_id
_entity_poly.type
_entity_poly.pdbx_seq_one_letter_code
_entity_poly.pdbx_strand_id
1 'polypeptide(L)'
;VRHGLMIIGMTVSGKTEVENVLASALAAVADGESYLPVTIHKLNPKSIKQGQLYGDFDDATHEWTDGILALTVRFTSAADLSRRQWILLDGPVDAVWIENMNTVLDDNKKLCLNSGEIIKLTSVTTMMFEVEDLAVASP
;
A
#
# COMPACT_ATOMS: atom_id res chain seq x y z
N VAL A 1 13.67 3.30 10.05
CA VAL A 1 13.07 2.03 9.59
C VAL A 1 12.17 2.34 8.39
N ARG A 2 12.32 1.58 7.30
CA ARG A 2 11.63 1.81 6.01
C ARG A 2 10.13 1.52 6.15
N HIS A 3 9.30 2.26 5.41
CA HIS A 3 7.83 2.17 5.44
C HIS A 3 7.26 1.55 4.14
N GLY A 4 8.11 1.42 3.11
CA GLY A 4 7.88 0.57 1.95
C GLY A 4 8.69 -0.73 2.06
N LEU A 5 8.05 -1.87 1.79
CA LEU A 5 8.69 -3.19 1.69
C LEU A 5 8.26 -3.90 0.41
N MET A 6 9.19 -4.59 -0.23
CA MET A 6 8.92 -5.43 -1.41
C MET A 6 9.19 -6.89 -1.04
N ILE A 7 8.19 -7.74 -1.23
CA ILE A 7 8.30 -9.19 -1.12
C ILE A 7 8.43 -9.73 -2.55
N ILE A 8 9.64 -10.13 -2.91
CA ILE A 8 9.99 -10.51 -4.28
C ILE A 8 10.16 -12.03 -4.35
N GLY A 9 9.59 -12.67 -5.36
CA GLY A 9 9.77 -14.09 -5.59
C GLY A 9 8.75 -14.68 -6.57
N MET A 10 9.07 -15.84 -7.13
CA MET A 10 8.23 -16.52 -8.11
C MET A 10 6.82 -16.83 -7.58
N THR A 11 5.87 -17.08 -8.48
CA THR A 11 4.56 -17.61 -8.11
C THR A 11 4.72 -18.90 -7.29
N VAL A 12 3.87 -19.09 -6.27
CA VAL A 12 3.88 -20.28 -5.39
C VAL A 12 5.14 -20.38 -4.50
N SER A 13 5.96 -19.33 -4.37
CA SER A 13 7.11 -19.33 -3.44
C SER A 13 6.73 -19.06 -1.96
N GLY A 14 5.45 -19.04 -1.62
CA GLY A 14 4.97 -18.84 -0.24
C GLY A 14 4.96 -17.39 0.27
N LYS A 15 5.10 -16.39 -0.61
CA LYS A 15 5.12 -14.95 -0.24
C LYS A 15 3.92 -14.54 0.63
N THR A 16 2.72 -14.85 0.16
CA THR A 16 1.47 -14.61 0.90
C THR A 16 1.45 -15.33 2.26
N GLU A 17 2.06 -16.51 2.38
CA GLU A 17 2.11 -17.21 3.67
C GLU A 17 3.08 -16.54 4.64
N VAL A 18 4.21 -16.03 4.15
CA VAL A 18 5.19 -15.31 4.99
C VAL A 18 4.56 -14.09 5.66
N GLU A 19 3.80 -13.28 4.92
CA GLU A 19 3.10 -12.12 5.51
C GLU A 19 1.99 -12.54 6.48
N ASN A 20 1.24 -13.60 6.18
CA ASN A 20 0.16 -14.09 7.04
C ASN A 20 0.71 -14.63 8.37
N VAL A 21 1.78 -15.42 8.31
CA VAL A 21 2.48 -15.95 9.49
C VAL A 21 3.07 -14.82 10.31
N LEU A 22 3.70 -13.83 9.67
CA LEU A 22 4.26 -12.67 10.38
C LEU A 22 3.17 -11.86 11.08
N ALA A 23 2.04 -11.59 10.40
CA ALA A 23 0.90 -10.88 11.00
C ALA A 23 0.32 -11.66 12.19
N SER A 24 0.20 -12.98 12.07
CA SER A 24 -0.29 -13.86 13.14
C SER A 24 0.66 -13.90 14.33
N ALA A 25 1.97 -13.99 14.08
CA ALA A 25 2.99 -14.00 15.12
C ALA A 25 3.00 -12.66 15.88
N LEU A 26 2.95 -11.52 15.17
CA LEU A 26 2.86 -10.19 15.77
C LEU A 26 1.60 -10.01 16.62
N ALA A 27 0.47 -10.57 16.19
CA ALA A 27 -0.75 -10.56 16.97
C ALA A 27 -0.64 -11.43 18.24
N ALA A 28 0.04 -12.58 18.16
CA ALA A 28 0.22 -13.51 19.28
C ALA A 28 1.13 -12.96 20.39
N VAL A 29 2.11 -12.12 20.04
CA VAL A 29 3.04 -11.50 21.00
C VAL A 29 2.72 -10.03 21.28
N ALA A 30 1.54 -9.56 20.87
CA ALA A 30 1.15 -8.16 21.02
C ALA A 30 1.13 -7.74 22.50
N ASP A 31 1.87 -6.66 22.82
CA ASP A 31 1.99 -6.08 24.16
C ASP A 31 1.35 -4.68 24.26
N GLY A 32 0.90 -4.12 23.13
CA GLY A 32 0.31 -2.79 23.06
C GLY A 32 1.34 -1.65 23.00
N GLU A 33 2.64 -1.97 23.02
CA GLU A 33 3.73 -0.99 22.98
C GLU A 33 4.72 -1.28 21.84
N SER A 34 5.46 -2.39 21.94
CA SER A 34 6.50 -2.78 20.98
C SER A 34 5.95 -3.61 19.83
N TYR A 35 5.04 -4.53 20.16
CA TYR A 35 4.38 -5.41 19.21
C TYR A 35 2.89 -5.09 19.18
N LEU A 36 2.45 -4.71 17.98
CA LEU A 36 1.05 -4.39 17.71
C LEU A 36 0.50 -5.43 16.74
N PRO A 37 -0.75 -5.86 16.92
CA PRO A 37 -1.40 -6.73 15.97
C PRO A 37 -1.57 -6.00 14.63
N VAL A 38 -1.64 -6.76 13.55
CA VAL A 38 -1.66 -6.24 12.18
C VAL A 38 -3.07 -6.33 11.60
N THR A 39 -3.44 -5.35 10.78
CA THR A 39 -4.58 -5.40 9.86
C THR A 39 -4.04 -5.28 8.44
N ILE A 40 -4.34 -6.27 7.59
CA ILE A 40 -3.85 -6.31 6.19
C ILE A 40 -4.98 -5.87 5.26
N HIS A 41 -4.69 -4.89 4.40
CA HIS A 41 -5.55 -4.39 3.34
C HIS A 41 -4.95 -4.79 1.99
N LYS A 42 -5.51 -5.82 1.35
CA LYS A 42 -4.99 -6.34 0.08
C LYS A 42 -5.68 -5.69 -1.12
N LEU A 43 -4.87 -5.26 -2.08
CA LEU A 43 -5.30 -4.63 -3.32
C LEU A 43 -4.53 -5.26 -4.48
N ASN A 44 -5.21 -5.55 -5.59
CA ASN A 44 -4.56 -5.97 -6.83
C ASN A 44 -4.58 -4.80 -7.84
N PRO A 45 -3.46 -4.08 -8.05
CA PRO A 45 -3.44 -2.89 -8.88
C PRO A 45 -3.73 -3.17 -10.36
N LYS A 46 -3.50 -4.40 -10.86
CA LYS A 46 -3.77 -4.78 -12.26
C LYS A 46 -5.19 -5.26 -12.49
N SER A 47 -5.97 -5.51 -11.44
CA SER A 47 -7.38 -5.91 -11.56
C SER A 47 -8.32 -4.73 -11.84
N ILE A 48 -7.81 -3.49 -11.79
CA ILE A 48 -8.56 -2.26 -11.99
C ILE A 48 -7.80 -1.30 -12.89
N LYS A 49 -8.51 -0.29 -13.41
CA LYS A 49 -7.87 0.79 -14.19
C LYS A 49 -7.10 1.73 -13.26
N GLN A 50 -6.09 2.42 -13.80
CA GLN A 50 -5.28 3.39 -13.05
C GLN A 50 -6.13 4.50 -12.41
N GLY A 51 -7.12 5.05 -13.15
CA GLY A 51 -8.06 6.03 -12.61
C GLY A 51 -8.91 5.48 -11.46
N GLN A 52 -9.21 4.19 -11.44
CA GLN A 52 -9.91 3.56 -10.30
C GLN A 52 -8.98 3.26 -9.13
N LEU A 53 -7.67 3.15 -9.36
CA LEU A 53 -6.67 2.94 -8.32
C LEU A 53 -6.34 4.23 -7.58
N TYR A 54 -6.02 5.31 -8.32
CA TYR A 54 -5.57 6.59 -7.77
C TYR A 54 -6.65 7.67 -7.69
N GLY A 55 -7.69 7.54 -8.50
CA GLY A 55 -8.69 8.56 -8.74
C GLY A 55 -8.56 9.12 -10.14
N ASP A 56 -9.68 9.60 -10.67
CA ASP A 56 -9.78 10.11 -12.02
C ASP A 56 -10.71 11.32 -12.07
N PHE A 57 -10.47 12.20 -13.04
CA PHE A 57 -11.34 13.32 -13.32
C PHE A 57 -12.23 12.97 -14.51
N ASP A 58 -13.54 13.01 -14.32
CA ASP A 58 -14.49 12.73 -15.39
C ASP A 58 -14.73 14.00 -16.21
N ASP A 59 -14.27 14.03 -17.46
CA ASP A 59 -14.42 15.17 -18.36
C ASP A 59 -15.89 15.50 -18.72
N ALA A 60 -16.80 14.53 -18.62
CA ALA A 60 -18.21 14.75 -18.92
C ALA A 60 -18.94 15.40 -17.75
N THR A 61 -18.71 14.93 -16.52
CA THR A 61 -19.36 15.46 -15.31
C THR A 61 -18.59 16.61 -14.66
N HIS A 62 -17.30 16.78 -15.01
CA HIS A 62 -16.34 17.67 -14.35
C HIS A 62 -16.18 17.37 -12.85
N GLU A 63 -16.34 16.11 -12.45
CA GLU A 63 -16.21 15.67 -11.07
C GLU A 63 -14.99 14.77 -10.87
N TRP A 64 -14.37 14.90 -9.69
CA TRP A 64 -13.30 14.01 -9.26
C TRP A 64 -13.87 12.78 -8.55
N THR A 65 -13.40 11.60 -8.94
CA THR A 65 -13.70 10.35 -8.24
C THR A 65 -12.45 9.82 -7.56
N ASP A 66 -12.54 9.52 -6.27
CA ASP A 66 -11.42 8.93 -5.52
C ASP A 66 -11.17 7.47 -5.91
N GLY A 67 -9.89 7.13 -6.06
CA GLY A 67 -9.47 5.75 -6.32
C GLY A 67 -9.41 4.91 -5.04
N ILE A 68 -9.44 3.58 -5.20
CA ILE A 68 -9.46 2.65 -4.07
C ILE A 68 -8.21 2.77 -3.18
N LEU A 69 -7.03 3.04 -3.75
CA LEU A 69 -5.81 3.19 -2.95
C LEU A 69 -5.87 4.46 -2.10
N ALA A 70 -6.36 5.57 -2.67
CA ALA A 70 -6.55 6.81 -1.93
C ALA A 70 -7.49 6.60 -0.74
N LEU A 71 -8.61 5.91 -0.97
CA LEU A 71 -9.57 5.55 0.08
C LEU A 71 -8.94 4.65 1.15
N THR A 72 -8.17 3.63 0.76
CA THR A 72 -7.48 2.73 1.70
C THR A 72 -6.44 3.49 2.52
N VAL A 73 -5.60 4.33 1.90
CA VAL A 73 -4.62 5.14 2.64
C VAL A 73 -5.32 6.08 3.60
N ARG A 74 -6.38 6.77 3.18
CA ARG A 74 -7.18 7.64 4.05
C ARG A 74 -7.77 6.89 5.23
N PHE A 75 -8.33 5.70 4.99
CA PHE A 75 -8.87 4.83 6.01
C PHE A 75 -7.81 4.40 7.03
N THR A 76 -6.65 3.93 6.55
CA THR A 76 -5.55 3.52 7.44
C THR A 76 -4.91 4.68 8.20
N SER A 77 -4.86 5.87 7.61
CA SER A 77 -4.35 7.07 8.28
C SER A 77 -5.28 7.59 9.38
N ALA A 78 -6.58 7.30 9.28
CA ALA A 78 -7.57 7.61 10.31
C ALA A 78 -7.78 6.47 11.33
N ALA A 79 -7.13 5.30 11.12
CA ALA A 79 -7.27 4.15 12.00
C ALA A 79 -6.56 4.37 13.35
N ASP A 80 -7.00 3.63 14.36
CA ASP A 80 -6.37 3.63 15.69
C ASP A 80 -4.91 3.13 15.61
N LEU A 81 -4.04 3.77 16.40
CA LEU A 81 -2.61 3.49 16.45
C LEU A 81 -2.27 2.23 17.26
N SER A 82 -3.26 1.56 17.86
CA SER A 82 -3.09 0.28 18.54
C SER A 82 -2.83 -0.90 17.59
N ARG A 83 -2.95 -0.70 16.28
CA ARG A 83 -2.74 -1.74 15.26
C ARG A 83 -1.84 -1.23 14.13
N ARG A 84 -0.97 -2.10 13.62
CA ARG A 84 -0.25 -1.86 12.37
C ARG A 84 -1.21 -2.01 11.20
N GLN A 85 -1.11 -1.08 10.25
CA GLN A 85 -1.91 -1.09 9.03
C GLN A 85 -1.00 -1.47 7.86
N TRP A 86 -1.17 -2.66 7.29
CA TRP A 86 -0.41 -3.07 6.11
C TRP A 86 -1.28 -2.91 4.88
N ILE A 87 -0.82 -2.09 3.93
CA ILE A 87 -1.45 -1.96 2.62
C ILE A 87 -0.61 -2.81 1.67
N LEU A 88 -1.15 -3.93 1.23
CA LEU A 88 -0.48 -4.88 0.37
C LEU A 88 -0.99 -4.74 -1.06
N LEU A 89 -0.07 -4.42 -1.97
CA LEU A 89 -0.31 -4.42 -3.41
C LEU A 89 0.21 -5.72 -4.00
N ASP A 90 -0.71 -6.62 -4.35
CA ASP A 90 -0.43 -7.94 -4.93
C ASP A 90 -0.64 -7.91 -6.44
N GLY A 91 0.47 -7.90 -7.18
CA GLY A 91 0.47 -7.86 -8.62
C GLY A 91 1.80 -7.37 -9.20
N PRO A 92 2.05 -7.59 -10.50
CA PRO A 92 3.30 -7.18 -11.11
C PRO A 92 3.49 -5.66 -11.06
N VAL A 93 4.72 -5.25 -10.74
CA VAL A 93 5.13 -3.85 -10.84
C VAL A 93 5.10 -3.43 -12.30
N ASP A 94 4.55 -2.26 -12.54
CA ASP A 94 4.50 -1.60 -13.85
C ASP A 94 5.02 -0.18 -13.65
N ALA A 95 5.83 0.31 -14.59
CA ALA A 95 6.42 1.65 -14.54
C ALA A 95 5.36 2.73 -14.30
N VAL A 96 4.17 2.56 -14.90
CA VAL A 96 3.12 3.60 -14.88
C VAL A 96 2.50 3.78 -13.49
N TRP A 97 2.26 2.71 -12.74
CA TRP A 97 1.64 2.84 -11.41
C TRP A 97 2.67 3.02 -10.31
N ILE A 98 3.90 2.48 -10.45
CA ILE A 98 4.93 2.63 -9.42
C ILE A 98 5.52 4.05 -9.39
N GLU A 99 5.54 4.78 -10.52
CA GLU A 99 6.00 6.17 -10.57
C GLU A 99 5.23 7.07 -9.60
N ASN A 100 3.90 6.90 -9.53
CA ASN A 100 3.03 7.64 -8.61
C ASN A 100 3.25 7.24 -7.13
N MET A 101 4.02 6.18 -6.85
CA MET A 101 4.32 5.69 -5.50
C MET A 101 5.65 6.18 -4.94
N ASN A 102 6.52 6.80 -5.74
CA ASN A 102 7.85 7.22 -5.29
C ASN A 102 7.81 8.15 -4.06
N THR A 103 6.87 9.10 -4.00
CA THR A 103 6.71 9.99 -2.83
C THR A 103 6.12 9.29 -1.60
N VAL A 104 5.46 8.15 -1.80
CA VAL A 104 4.97 7.32 -0.69
C VAL A 104 6.11 6.50 -0.10
N LEU A 105 7.10 6.13 -0.92
CA LEU A 105 8.23 5.26 -0.57
C LEU A 105 9.47 6.02 -0.12
N ASP A 106 9.51 7.34 -0.34
CA ASP A 106 10.56 8.23 0.15
C ASP A 106 10.34 8.66 1.61
N ASP A 107 11.28 9.42 2.17
CA ASP A 107 11.21 9.85 3.57
C ASP A 107 9.99 10.75 3.90
N ASN A 108 9.27 11.26 2.90
CA ASN A 108 8.10 12.11 3.10
C ASN A 108 6.88 11.32 3.60
N LYS A 109 6.75 10.04 3.24
CA LYS A 109 5.63 9.16 3.62
C LYS A 109 4.27 9.77 3.27
N LYS A 110 4.12 10.25 2.03
CA LYS A 110 2.91 10.94 1.56
C LYS A 110 2.44 10.40 0.22
N LEU A 111 1.14 10.12 0.13
CA LEU A 111 0.46 9.89 -1.13
C LEU A 111 0.03 11.22 -1.72
N CYS A 112 0.58 11.55 -2.88
CA CYS A 112 0.21 12.73 -3.66
C CYS A 112 -0.71 12.28 -4.81
N LEU A 113 -1.94 12.77 -4.82
CA LEU A 113 -2.93 12.46 -5.87
C LEU A 113 -2.90 13.53 -6.95
N ASN A 114 -3.33 13.17 -8.16
CA ASN A 114 -3.45 14.11 -9.28
C ASN A 114 -4.49 15.21 -9.02
N SER A 115 -5.43 15.01 -8.08
CA SER A 115 -6.33 16.04 -7.57
C SER A 115 -5.62 17.17 -6.81
N GLY A 116 -4.35 16.99 -6.46
CA GLY A 116 -3.60 17.86 -5.56
C GLY A 116 -3.76 17.51 -4.08
N GLU A 117 -4.58 16.50 -3.72
CA GLU A 117 -4.67 16.01 -2.35
C GLU A 117 -3.36 15.33 -1.92
N ILE A 118 -2.94 15.60 -0.69
CA ILE A 118 -1.76 14.99 -0.07
C ILE A 118 -2.19 14.26 1.20
N ILE A 119 -2.10 12.93 1.20
CA ILE A 119 -2.46 12.10 2.35
C ILE A 119 -1.18 11.58 3.00
N LYS A 120 -0.94 11.95 4.26
CA LYS A 120 0.23 11.50 5.02
C LYS A 120 -0.02 10.13 5.64
N LEU A 121 0.93 9.22 5.50
CA LEU A 121 0.90 7.93 6.16
C LEU A 121 1.28 8.10 7.65
N THR A 122 0.64 7.32 8.52
CA THR A 122 0.95 7.29 9.95
C THR A 122 2.19 6.42 10.21
N SER A 123 2.72 6.48 11.44
CA SER A 123 3.87 5.65 11.84
C SER A 123 3.57 4.14 11.85
N VAL A 124 2.29 3.77 11.91
CA VAL A 124 1.82 2.38 11.96
C VAL A 124 1.42 1.84 10.59
N THR A 125 1.35 2.70 9.56
CA THR A 125 1.08 2.28 8.18
C THR A 125 2.36 1.81 7.50
N THR A 126 2.27 0.67 6.82
CA THR A 126 3.34 0.08 6.01
C THR A 126 2.78 -0.27 4.64
N MET A 127 3.44 0.20 3.59
CA MET A 127 3.13 -0.18 2.20
C MET A 127 3.97 -1.38 1.82
N MET A 128 3.32 -2.43 1.34
CA MET A 128 3.95 -3.70 0.98
C MET A 128 3.59 -4.03 -0.47
N PHE A 129 4.56 -4.58 -1.21
CA PHE A 129 4.35 -5.01 -2.59
C PHE A 129 4.70 -6.49 -2.70
N GLU A 130 3.73 -7.33 -3.05
CA GLU A 130 3.96 -8.73 -3.39
C GLU A 130 4.15 -8.83 -4.91
N VAL A 131 5.38 -9.10 -5.35
CA VAL A 131 5.79 -8.98 -6.76
C VAL A 131 6.66 -10.16 -7.18
N GLU A 132 6.65 -10.49 -8.47
CA GLU A 132 7.51 -11.55 -9.01
C GLU A 132 8.95 -11.09 -9.18
N ASP A 133 9.13 -9.96 -9.84
CA ASP A 133 10.41 -9.32 -10.11
C ASP A 133 10.28 -7.78 -10.12
N LEU A 134 11.42 -7.10 -10.24
CA LEU A 134 11.52 -5.65 -10.34
C LEU A 134 12.12 -5.20 -11.68
N ALA A 135 11.98 -5.99 -12.75
CA ALA A 135 12.66 -5.76 -14.03
C ALA A 135 12.31 -4.40 -14.67
N VAL A 136 11.13 -3.86 -14.35
CA VAL A 136 10.62 -2.59 -14.88
C VAL A 136 10.65 -1.45 -13.86
N ALA A 137 11.20 -1.67 -12.67
CA ALA A 137 11.37 -0.64 -11.65
C ALA A 137 12.67 0.14 -11.90
N SER A 138 12.62 1.47 -11.82
CA SER A 138 13.82 2.31 -11.83
C SER A 138 14.63 2.08 -10.54
N PRO A 139 15.97 2.00 -10.62
CA PRO A 139 16.85 1.85 -9.45
C PRO A 139 16.76 2.97 -8.40
#